data_AF-A0A930GRJ6-F1
#
_entry.id   AF-A0A930GRJ6-F1
#
_cell.length_a   1.000
_cell.length_b   1.000
_cell.length_c   1.000
_cell.angle_alpha   90.00
_cell.angle_beta   90.00
_cell.angle_gamma   90.00
#
_symmetry.space_group_name_H-M   'P 1'
#
loop_
_entity.id
_entity.type
_entity.pdbx_description
1 polymer ?
#
loop_
_entity_poly.entity_id
_entity_poly.type
_entity_poly.pdbx_seq_one_letter_code
_entity_poly.pdbx_strand_id
1 'polypeptide(L)'
;MKYKFEEFYFENDKTYSSEVYWNLYDKDHKAAIKKYEGHIFCPLCRLAPLTVAKGNLRRYFKVIESDIEKHDSKCSYRRKKGTKKETEWFYRDLDTTDIRNRLISCMNIMLKKTKSVTGGNGNTGNKKSEYTNDFLNFTTSGGEIKHLPHKNFNAKTLEDDMDVQKVYYGKCALYIKKYILHEKNEIKKYYLKVLHQDTKKQICDISISPYVYKYLESDFKLITEEKDKAENFYLCFS
;
A
#
# COMPACT_ATOMS: atom_id res chain seq x y z
N MET A 1 -2.10 20.05 5.29
CA MET A 1 -1.05 19.15 4.74
C MET A 1 -1.42 18.65 3.33
N LYS A 2 -0.55 18.77 2.32
CA LYS A 2 -0.88 18.37 0.92
C LYS A 2 -0.46 16.92 0.63
N TYR A 3 -1.24 15.94 1.10
CA TYR A 3 -1.09 14.57 0.59
C TYR A 3 -1.71 14.44 -0.79
N LYS A 4 -0.98 13.78 -1.68
CA LYS A 4 -1.49 13.29 -2.95
C LYS A 4 -1.82 11.82 -2.75
N PHE A 5 -3.09 11.47 -2.90
CA PHE A 5 -3.54 10.09 -2.77
C PHE A 5 -3.51 9.42 -4.14
N GLU A 6 -2.90 8.25 -4.19
CA GLU A 6 -2.76 7.42 -5.40
C GLU A 6 -3.77 6.26 -5.40
N GLU A 7 -4.52 6.13 -4.31
CA GLU A 7 -5.62 5.19 -4.11
C GLU A 7 -6.77 5.93 -3.42
N PHE A 8 -7.99 5.43 -3.61
CA PHE A 8 -9.18 5.94 -2.93
C PHE A 8 -10.11 4.79 -2.55
N TYR A 9 -10.76 4.88 -1.41
CA TYR A 9 -11.89 4.02 -1.07
C TYR A 9 -13.14 4.55 -1.78
N PHE A 10 -13.81 3.72 -2.57
CA PHE A 10 -15.11 4.05 -3.12
C PHE A 10 -16.20 3.60 -2.16
N GLU A 11 -17.16 4.48 -1.90
CA GLU A 11 -18.23 4.26 -0.93
C GLU A 11 -18.88 2.87 -1.06
N ASN A 12 -18.98 2.17 0.07
CA ASN A 12 -19.59 0.84 0.17
C ASN A 12 -19.02 -0.26 -0.75
N ASP A 13 -17.83 -0.07 -1.31
CA ASP A 13 -17.23 -1.02 -2.24
C ASP A 13 -15.82 -1.44 -1.78
N LYS A 14 -14.77 -0.90 -2.39
CA LYS A 14 -13.38 -1.26 -2.11
C LYS A 14 -12.45 -0.10 -2.41
N THR A 15 -11.19 -0.30 -2.06
CA THR A 15 -10.11 0.61 -2.44
C THR A 15 -9.72 0.35 -3.89
N TYR A 16 -9.66 1.42 -4.68
CA TYR A 16 -9.24 1.42 -6.08
C TYR A 16 -7.96 2.23 -6.24
N SER A 17 -7.15 1.84 -7.23
CA SER A 17 -6.11 2.71 -7.75
C SER A 17 -6.73 3.98 -8.33
N SER A 18 -6.04 5.10 -8.17
CA SER A 18 -6.45 6.38 -8.76
C SER A 18 -6.63 6.31 -10.28
N GLU A 19 -5.94 5.39 -10.96
CA GLU A 19 -6.10 5.15 -12.39
C GLU A 19 -7.53 4.81 -12.80
N VAL A 20 -8.30 4.14 -11.95
CA VAL A 20 -9.69 3.77 -12.26
C VAL A 20 -10.53 5.03 -12.50
N TYR A 21 -10.33 6.06 -11.67
CA TYR A 21 -10.96 7.35 -11.86
C TYR A 21 -10.38 8.08 -13.08
N TRP A 22 -9.04 8.17 -13.20
CA TRP A 22 -8.41 8.95 -14.27
C TRP A 22 -8.66 8.40 -15.66
N ASN A 23 -8.64 7.07 -15.83
CA ASN A 23 -8.94 6.42 -17.10
C ASN A 23 -10.38 6.65 -17.53
N LEU A 24 -11.33 6.73 -16.59
CA LEU A 24 -12.71 7.12 -16.91
C LEU A 24 -12.80 8.61 -17.19
N TYR A 25 -12.13 9.45 -16.40
CA TYR A 25 -12.16 10.90 -16.55
C TYR A 25 -11.61 11.35 -17.90
N ASP A 26 -10.52 10.74 -18.37
CA ASP A 26 -9.90 11.06 -19.66
C ASP A 26 -10.75 10.58 -20.85
N LYS A 27 -11.57 9.54 -20.67
CA LYS A 27 -12.54 9.06 -21.68
C LYS A 27 -13.84 9.87 -21.67
N ASP A 28 -14.39 10.11 -20.48
CA ASP A 28 -15.63 10.85 -20.23
C ASP A 28 -15.59 11.48 -18.81
N HIS A 29 -15.19 12.74 -18.77
CA HIS A 29 -15.08 13.50 -17.52
C HIS A 29 -16.42 13.62 -16.79
N LYS A 30 -17.56 13.72 -17.52
CA LYS A 30 -18.89 13.85 -16.90
C LYS A 30 -19.29 12.54 -16.22
N ALA A 31 -19.04 11.41 -16.86
CA ALA A 31 -19.28 10.10 -16.28
C ALA A 31 -18.42 9.86 -15.03
N ALA A 32 -17.14 10.23 -15.06
CA ALA A 32 -16.25 10.10 -13.90
C ALA A 32 -16.72 10.94 -12.71
N ILE A 33 -17.03 12.22 -12.94
CA ILE A 33 -17.54 13.12 -11.92
C ILE A 33 -18.84 12.57 -11.33
N LYS A 34 -19.82 12.22 -12.19
CA LYS A 34 -21.12 11.69 -11.75
C LYS A 34 -20.99 10.42 -10.92
N LYS A 35 -20.02 9.55 -11.23
CA LYS A 35 -19.84 8.27 -10.56
C LYS A 35 -19.09 8.40 -9.22
N TYR A 36 -18.08 9.26 -9.15
CA TYR A 36 -17.10 9.22 -8.07
C TYR A 36 -17.02 10.50 -7.21
N GLU A 37 -17.34 11.68 -7.76
CA GLU A 37 -17.22 12.93 -6.99
C GLU A 37 -18.20 12.91 -5.81
N GLY A 38 -17.71 13.15 -4.59
CA GLY A 38 -18.49 13.03 -3.35
C GLY A 38 -18.56 11.62 -2.74
N HIS A 39 -18.13 10.57 -3.46
CA HIS A 39 -18.22 9.17 -3.05
C HIS A 39 -16.83 8.50 -2.87
N ILE A 40 -15.76 9.29 -2.88
CA ILE A 40 -14.39 8.81 -2.70
C ILE A 40 -13.82 9.29 -1.35
N PHE A 41 -13.20 8.36 -0.64
CA PHE A 41 -12.71 8.58 0.73
C PHE A 41 -11.29 8.06 0.89
N CYS A 42 -10.68 8.40 2.03
CA CYS A 42 -9.36 7.96 2.42
C CYS A 42 -9.23 6.43 2.29
N PRO A 43 -8.20 5.91 1.58
CA PRO A 43 -8.05 4.47 1.36
C PRO A 43 -7.73 3.69 2.63
N LEU A 44 -7.21 4.35 3.68
CA LEU A 44 -6.89 3.73 4.97
C LEU A 44 -8.07 3.71 5.95
N CYS A 45 -8.61 4.88 6.30
CA CYS A 45 -9.68 4.96 7.30
C CYS A 45 -11.09 4.91 6.72
N ARG A 46 -11.26 5.13 5.40
CA ARG A 46 -12.55 5.13 4.71
C ARG A 46 -13.53 6.22 5.16
N LEU A 47 -13.08 7.19 5.96
CA LEU A 47 -13.92 8.25 6.54
C LEU A 47 -13.69 9.64 5.94
N ALA A 48 -12.43 10.08 5.83
CA ALA A 48 -12.14 11.42 5.33
C ALA A 48 -12.41 11.51 3.82
N PRO A 49 -13.24 12.46 3.34
CA PRO A 49 -13.55 12.60 1.93
C PRO A 49 -12.33 13.08 1.14
N LEU A 50 -12.13 12.49 -0.03
CA LEU A 50 -11.13 12.93 -0.99
C LEU A 50 -11.76 13.85 -2.02
N THR A 51 -11.04 14.91 -2.35
CA THR A 51 -11.41 15.87 -3.39
C THR A 51 -10.44 15.80 -4.54
N VAL A 52 -10.93 16.10 -5.73
CA VAL A 52 -10.14 16.16 -6.94
C VAL A 52 -9.51 17.56 -7.04
N ALA A 53 -8.19 17.64 -6.93
CA ALA A 53 -7.48 18.88 -7.25
C ALA A 53 -7.40 19.05 -8.78
N LYS A 54 -8.14 20.02 -9.30
CA LYS A 54 -8.22 20.36 -10.74
C LYS A 54 -7.27 21.54 -11.03
N GLY A 55 -5.97 21.28 -11.15
CA GLY A 55 -4.97 22.31 -11.52
C GLY A 55 -4.44 22.10 -12.94
N ASN A 56 -4.03 23.20 -13.62
CA ASN A 56 -3.60 23.22 -15.03
C ASN A 56 -2.48 22.22 -15.39
N LEU A 57 -1.66 21.78 -14.42
CA LEU A 57 -0.51 20.89 -14.66
C LEU A 57 -0.57 19.55 -13.91
N ARG A 58 -1.39 19.42 -12.87
CA ARG A 58 -1.39 18.21 -12.01
C ARG A 58 -2.78 17.96 -11.44
N ARG A 59 -3.36 16.81 -11.81
CA ARG A 59 -4.59 16.27 -11.23
C ARG A 59 -4.22 15.22 -10.17
N TYR A 60 -4.79 15.34 -8.98
CA TYR A 60 -4.54 14.40 -7.88
C TYR A 60 -5.67 14.45 -6.86
N PHE A 61 -5.78 13.40 -6.05
CA PHE A 61 -6.69 13.38 -4.91
C PHE A 61 -6.03 13.99 -3.69
N LYS A 62 -6.79 14.78 -2.92
CA LYS A 62 -6.36 15.36 -1.64
C LYS A 62 -7.52 15.42 -0.65
N VAL A 63 -7.19 15.45 0.63
CA VAL A 63 -8.12 15.92 1.66
C VAL A 63 -7.99 17.44 1.75
N ILE A 64 -9.11 18.17 1.81
CA ILE A 64 -9.08 19.62 2.06
C ILE A 64 -8.75 19.87 3.53
N GLU A 65 -8.12 21.01 3.85
CA GLU A 65 -7.59 21.25 5.20
C GLU A 65 -8.68 21.14 6.30
N SER A 66 -9.88 21.66 6.03
CA SER A 66 -11.04 21.57 6.92
C SER A 66 -11.49 20.14 7.22
N ASP A 67 -11.11 19.18 6.38
CA ASP A 67 -11.57 17.79 6.44
C ASP A 67 -10.51 16.84 7.02
N ILE A 68 -9.35 17.36 7.44
CA ILE A 68 -8.32 16.54 8.09
C ILE A 68 -8.86 15.86 9.35
N GLU A 69 -9.71 16.54 10.12
CA GLU A 69 -10.34 15.99 11.32
C GLU A 69 -11.44 14.96 11.03
N LYS A 70 -11.87 14.81 9.77
CA LYS A 70 -12.79 13.74 9.35
C LYS A 70 -12.10 12.37 9.22
N HIS A 71 -10.78 12.32 9.34
CA HIS A 71 -10.08 11.04 9.46
C HIS A 71 -10.41 10.38 10.81
N ASP A 72 -10.42 9.04 10.83
CA ASP A 72 -10.37 8.30 12.09
C ASP A 72 -9.18 8.78 12.94
N SER A 73 -9.36 8.84 14.26
CA SER A 73 -8.35 9.40 15.16
C SER A 73 -7.01 8.67 15.12
N LYS A 74 -7.02 7.39 14.72
CA LYS A 74 -5.84 6.52 14.53
C LYS A 74 -5.38 6.45 13.07
N CYS A 75 -5.96 7.22 12.15
CA CYS A 75 -5.54 7.22 10.75
C CYS A 75 -4.17 7.88 10.57
N SER A 76 -3.26 7.18 9.89
CA SER A 76 -1.92 7.69 9.58
C SER A 76 -1.92 8.97 8.75
N TYR A 77 -2.89 9.17 7.86
CA TYR A 77 -2.98 10.40 7.06
C TYR A 77 -3.43 11.63 7.87
N ARG A 78 -3.91 11.46 9.11
CA ARG A 78 -4.13 12.56 10.06
C ARG A 78 -2.80 13.07 10.65
N ARG A 79 -1.75 12.26 10.61
CA ARG A 79 -0.41 12.57 11.15
C ARG A 79 0.51 13.07 10.05
N LYS A 80 1.47 13.93 10.43
CA LYS A 80 2.53 14.40 9.50
C LYS A 80 3.36 13.24 8.96
N LYS A 81 3.85 13.38 7.72
CA LYS A 81 4.74 12.42 7.07
C LYS A 81 6.09 12.46 7.77
N GLY A 82 6.66 11.29 8.05
CA GLY A 82 8.05 11.19 8.49
C GLY A 82 9.00 11.75 7.44
N THR A 83 10.01 12.47 7.89
CA THR A 83 11.12 12.90 7.02
C THR A 83 12.07 11.73 6.73
N LYS A 84 12.92 11.86 5.70
CA LYS A 84 13.93 10.85 5.35
C LYS A 84 14.78 10.42 6.55
N LYS A 85 15.34 11.40 7.26
CA LYS A 85 16.16 11.16 8.45
C LYS A 85 15.36 10.42 9.53
N GLU A 86 14.14 10.87 9.83
CA GLU A 86 13.31 10.21 10.84
C GLU A 86 12.98 8.75 10.46
N THR A 87 12.71 8.48 9.18
CA THR A 87 12.45 7.12 8.71
C THR A 87 13.69 6.23 8.77
N GLU A 88 14.87 6.74 8.41
CA GLU A 88 16.13 6.00 8.50
C GLU A 88 16.44 5.57 9.95
N TRP A 89 16.26 6.49 10.90
CA TRP A 89 16.43 6.19 12.32
C TRP A 89 15.43 5.15 12.80
N PHE A 90 14.16 5.28 12.40
CA PHE A 90 13.14 4.30 12.72
C PHE A 90 13.49 2.90 12.22
N TYR A 91 13.87 2.72 10.95
CA TYR A 91 14.18 1.39 10.40
C TYR A 91 15.45 0.76 10.98
N ARG A 92 16.42 1.57 11.41
CA ARG A 92 17.64 1.07 12.04
C ARG A 92 17.39 0.41 13.39
N ASP A 93 16.40 0.91 14.13
CA ASP A 93 16.13 0.49 15.51
C ASP A 93 14.96 -0.53 15.59
N LEU A 94 14.50 -1.07 14.45
CA LEU A 94 13.42 -2.07 14.40
C LEU A 94 13.88 -3.43 14.91
N ASP A 95 13.09 -3.99 15.84
CA ASP A 95 13.23 -5.39 16.24
C ASP A 95 12.29 -6.33 15.46
N THR A 96 12.51 -7.63 15.63
CA THR A 96 11.74 -8.68 14.93
C THR A 96 10.25 -8.71 15.31
N THR A 97 9.91 -8.32 16.54
CA THR A 97 8.53 -8.24 17.02
C THR A 97 7.80 -7.08 16.38
N ASP A 98 8.45 -5.91 16.32
CA ASP A 98 7.92 -4.73 15.65
C ASP A 98 7.68 -5.01 14.17
N ILE A 99 8.64 -5.60 13.48
CA ILE A 99 8.51 -5.99 12.07
C ILE A 99 7.31 -6.92 11.89
N ARG A 100 7.18 -7.96 12.71
CA ARG A 100 6.08 -8.94 12.62
C ARG A 100 4.72 -8.28 12.85
N ASN A 101 4.56 -7.49 13.90
CA ASN A 101 3.31 -6.81 14.23
C ASN A 101 2.88 -5.83 13.14
N ARG A 102 3.87 -5.16 12.54
CA ARG A 102 3.67 -4.26 11.41
C ARG A 102 3.20 -5.02 10.18
N LEU A 103 3.90 -6.08 9.76
CA LEU A 103 3.48 -6.90 8.62
C LEU A 103 2.07 -7.48 8.79
N ILE A 104 1.73 -7.99 9.98
CA ILE A 104 0.37 -8.47 10.29
C ILE A 104 -0.66 -7.36 10.12
N SER A 105 -0.36 -6.16 10.62
CA SER A 105 -1.25 -5.01 10.51
C SER A 105 -1.43 -4.57 9.05
N CYS A 106 -0.36 -4.59 8.23
CA CYS A 106 -0.44 -4.36 6.79
C CYS A 106 -1.36 -5.37 6.10
N MET A 107 -1.12 -6.66 6.33
CA MET A 107 -1.91 -7.74 5.75
C MET A 107 -3.38 -7.62 6.16
N ASN A 108 -3.66 -7.28 7.41
CA ASN A 108 -5.02 -7.03 7.87
C ASN A 108 -5.69 -5.85 7.13
N ILE A 109 -4.96 -4.77 6.84
CA ILE A 109 -5.49 -3.64 6.06
C ILE A 109 -5.77 -4.08 4.62
N MET A 110 -4.83 -4.80 3.98
CA MET A 110 -4.97 -5.27 2.60
C MET A 110 -6.04 -6.35 2.40
N LEU A 111 -6.24 -7.24 3.40
CA LEU A 111 -7.14 -8.38 3.32
C LEU A 111 -8.54 -8.11 3.89
N LYS A 112 -8.74 -7.02 4.65
CA LYS A 112 -10.06 -6.68 5.20
C LYS A 112 -11.07 -6.38 4.08
N LYS A 113 -11.86 -7.41 3.74
CA LYS A 113 -13.14 -7.28 3.06
C LYS A 113 -14.00 -6.24 3.79
N THR A 114 -14.70 -5.43 3.01
CA THR A 114 -15.77 -4.56 3.49
C THR A 114 -16.68 -5.35 4.41
N LYS A 115 -16.66 -5.03 5.71
CA LYS A 115 -17.84 -5.31 6.52
C LYS A 115 -18.90 -4.38 5.96
N SER A 116 -19.85 -4.93 5.21
CA SER A 116 -21.07 -4.20 4.88
C SER A 116 -21.64 -3.70 6.20
N VAL A 117 -21.89 -2.40 6.28
CA VAL A 117 -22.73 -1.85 7.34
C VAL A 117 -24.14 -2.30 6.99
N THR A 118 -24.50 -3.55 7.32
CA THR A 118 -25.91 -3.92 7.40
C THR A 118 -26.49 -3.14 8.55
N GLY A 119 -27.34 -2.16 8.21
CA GLY A 119 -28.16 -1.44 9.17
C GLY A 119 -28.90 -2.44 10.04
N GLY A 120 -28.56 -2.45 11.32
CA GLY A 120 -29.18 -3.28 12.32
C GLY A 120 -28.92 -2.65 13.67
N ASN A 121 -29.95 -2.05 14.24
CA ASN A 121 -30.00 -1.72 15.66
C ASN A 121 -29.70 -3.00 16.45
N GLY A 122 -28.47 -3.12 16.93
CA GLY A 122 -27.98 -4.28 17.65
C GLY A 122 -26.94 -3.81 18.62
N ASN A 123 -27.39 -3.49 19.83
CA ASN A 123 -26.54 -3.18 20.96
C ASN A 123 -25.81 -4.47 21.40
N THR A 124 -24.83 -4.90 20.61
CA THR A 124 -23.86 -5.93 21.02
C THR A 124 -22.56 -5.19 21.25
N GLY A 125 -22.16 -5.12 22.51
CA GLY A 125 -20.85 -4.67 22.97
C GLY A 125 -19.76 -5.54 22.35
N ASN A 126 -19.46 -5.30 21.08
CA ASN A 126 -18.31 -5.85 20.40
C ASN A 126 -17.12 -5.15 21.05
N LYS A 127 -16.37 -5.89 21.88
CA LYS A 127 -15.01 -5.54 22.24
C LYS A 127 -14.32 -5.15 20.93
N LYS A 128 -14.15 -3.85 20.70
CA LYS A 128 -13.31 -3.33 19.63
C LYS A 128 -11.96 -3.93 19.92
N SER A 129 -11.60 -5.00 19.22
CA SER A 129 -10.22 -5.47 19.18
C SER A 129 -9.39 -4.22 18.94
N GLU A 130 -8.59 -3.88 19.94
CA GLU A 130 -7.83 -2.64 20.06
C GLU A 130 -6.66 -2.70 19.09
N TYR A 131 -6.92 -2.97 17.81
CA TYR A 131 -5.93 -2.89 16.76
C TYR A 131 -5.55 -1.43 16.63
N THR A 132 -4.38 -1.10 17.14
CA THR A 132 -3.69 0.12 16.78
C THR A 132 -3.38 -0.01 15.28
N ASN A 133 -3.82 0.97 14.48
CA ASN A 133 -3.40 1.12 13.08
C ASN A 133 -1.92 1.54 13.01
N ASP A 134 -1.07 0.90 13.82
CA ASP A 134 0.28 1.37 14.09
C ASP A 134 1.26 0.99 12.98
N PHE A 135 0.80 0.19 12.00
CA PHE A 135 1.62 -0.25 10.88
C PHE A 135 2.34 0.91 10.17
N LEU A 136 1.58 1.97 9.92
CA LEU A 136 2.02 3.12 9.15
C LEU A 136 2.33 4.31 10.05
N ASN A 137 2.50 4.12 11.36
CA ASN A 137 2.88 5.17 12.30
C ASN A 137 4.18 4.82 13.04
N PHE A 138 4.90 5.85 13.46
CA PHE A 138 6.07 5.73 14.32
C PHE A 138 6.20 6.97 15.19
N THR A 139 6.83 6.80 16.35
CA THR A 139 7.10 7.90 17.28
C THR A 139 8.52 8.40 17.04
N THR A 140 8.67 9.70 16.80
CA THR A 140 9.99 10.32 16.66
C THR A 140 10.69 10.44 18.00
N SER A 141 11.99 10.72 18.00
CA SER A 141 12.78 10.97 19.22
C SER A 141 12.21 12.09 20.11
N GLY A 142 11.47 13.03 19.52
CA GLY A 142 10.80 14.12 20.23
C GLY A 142 9.38 13.76 20.74
N GLY A 143 8.95 12.50 20.61
CA GLY A 143 7.63 12.04 21.06
C GLY A 143 6.48 12.36 20.10
N GLU A 144 6.75 12.94 18.92
CA GLU A 144 5.70 13.20 17.92
C GLU A 144 5.37 11.90 17.16
N ILE A 145 4.10 11.53 17.10
CA ILE A 145 3.64 10.41 16.25
C ILE A 145 3.50 10.91 14.82
N LYS A 146 4.30 10.35 13.92
CA LYS A 146 4.28 10.60 12.48
C LYS A 146 3.89 9.36 11.72
N HIS A 147 3.47 9.53 10.47
CA HIS A 147 3.24 8.39 9.62
C HIS A 147 4.48 7.99 8.82
N LEU A 148 4.65 6.69 8.64
CA LEU A 148 5.63 6.10 7.74
C LEU A 148 5.18 6.27 6.28
N PRO A 149 6.06 6.80 5.41
CA PRO A 149 5.82 6.80 3.98
C PRO A 149 5.49 5.39 3.49
N HIS A 150 4.49 5.28 2.63
CA HIS A 150 4.07 4.02 2.04
C HIS A 150 3.55 4.22 0.62
N LYS A 151 3.60 3.16 -0.18
CA LYS A 151 3.22 3.21 -1.59
C LYS A 151 2.67 1.89 -2.07
N ASN A 152 1.62 1.93 -2.88
CA ASN A 152 1.14 0.74 -3.56
C ASN A 152 2.10 0.41 -4.73
N PHE A 153 2.45 -0.86 -4.94
CA PHE A 153 3.27 -1.30 -6.07
C PHE A 153 2.70 -0.90 -7.43
N ASN A 154 1.36 -0.83 -7.55
CA ASN A 154 0.68 -0.43 -8.78
C ASN A 154 0.57 1.10 -8.94
N ALA A 155 1.28 1.89 -8.13
CA ALA A 155 1.34 3.34 -8.29
C ALA A 155 2.21 3.75 -9.49
N LYS A 156 1.73 4.70 -10.31
CA LYS A 156 2.49 5.24 -11.47
C LYS A 156 3.80 5.92 -11.09
N THR A 157 3.87 6.42 -9.87
CA THR A 157 4.94 7.26 -9.34
C THR A 157 5.90 6.43 -8.49
N LEU A 158 5.93 5.09 -8.62
CA LEU A 158 6.72 4.21 -7.73
C LEU A 158 8.19 4.66 -7.57
N GLU A 159 8.74 5.28 -8.62
CA GLU A 159 10.09 5.84 -8.72
C GLU A 159 10.27 7.17 -7.94
N ASP A 160 9.19 7.83 -7.53
CA ASP A 160 9.24 9.07 -6.76
C ASP A 160 9.79 8.82 -5.34
N ASP A 161 10.62 9.76 -4.88
CA ASP A 161 11.27 9.75 -3.56
C ASP A 161 12.06 8.45 -3.30
N MET A 162 12.61 7.75 -4.32
CA MET A 162 13.28 6.43 -4.14
C MET A 162 14.36 6.39 -3.05
N ASP A 163 14.93 7.54 -2.69
CA ASP A 163 15.93 7.70 -1.63
C ASP A 163 15.33 7.75 -0.21
N VAL A 164 14.00 7.77 -0.07
CA VAL A 164 13.27 7.68 1.19
C VAL A 164 12.76 6.25 1.35
N GLN A 165 13.16 5.59 2.43
CA GLN A 165 12.67 4.26 2.77
C GLN A 165 11.17 4.30 3.07
N LYS A 166 10.41 3.40 2.44
CA LYS A 166 8.95 3.35 2.53
C LYS A 166 8.49 1.91 2.61
N VAL A 167 7.29 1.74 3.15
CA VAL A 167 6.56 0.50 2.97
C VAL A 167 5.99 0.45 1.55
N TYR A 168 6.35 -0.58 0.80
CA TYR A 168 5.69 -0.95 -0.45
C TYR A 168 4.68 -2.07 -0.20
N TYR A 169 3.48 -1.94 -0.72
CA TYR A 169 2.43 -2.93 -0.53
C TYR A 169 1.53 -3.08 -1.75
N GLY A 170 0.72 -4.12 -1.80
CA GLY A 170 -0.34 -4.25 -2.78
C GLY A 170 -0.46 -5.65 -3.36
N LYS A 171 -1.51 -5.84 -4.16
CA LYS A 171 -1.74 -7.09 -4.89
C LYS A 171 -0.99 -7.03 -6.22
N CYS A 172 -0.11 -8.00 -6.46
CA CYS A 172 0.79 -8.06 -7.61
C CYS A 172 0.83 -9.49 -8.16
N ALA A 173 1.07 -9.64 -9.46
CA ALA A 173 1.37 -10.96 -10.02
C ALA A 173 2.86 -11.26 -9.86
N LEU A 174 3.20 -12.48 -9.40
CA LEU A 174 4.58 -12.83 -9.08
C LEU A 174 5.06 -14.05 -9.88
N TYR A 175 6.33 -14.00 -10.29
CA TYR A 175 7.09 -15.18 -10.69
C TYR A 175 8.54 -15.05 -10.21
N ILE A 176 9.26 -16.15 -10.11
CA ILE A 176 10.65 -16.16 -9.61
C ILE A 176 11.61 -16.59 -10.71
N LYS A 177 12.72 -15.85 -10.87
CA LYS A 177 13.77 -16.19 -11.83
C LYS A 177 15.07 -16.49 -11.10
N LYS A 178 15.66 -17.66 -11.39
CA LYS A 178 16.99 -18.05 -10.91
C LYS A 178 18.07 -17.41 -11.78
N TYR A 179 19.09 -16.84 -11.16
CA TYR A 179 20.31 -16.40 -11.82
C TYR A 179 21.43 -17.39 -11.51
N ILE A 180 21.83 -18.13 -12.54
CA ILE A 180 22.83 -19.20 -12.47
C ILE A 180 24.10 -18.72 -13.17
N LEU A 181 25.25 -18.87 -12.51
CA LEU A 181 26.53 -18.62 -13.16
C LEU A 181 26.93 -19.87 -13.95
N HIS A 182 26.96 -19.76 -15.29
CA HIS A 182 27.11 -20.90 -16.21
C HIS A 182 28.34 -21.78 -15.94
N GLU A 183 29.42 -21.20 -15.42
CA GLU A 183 30.68 -21.92 -15.17
C GLU A 183 30.63 -22.90 -13.99
N LYS A 184 29.71 -22.71 -13.03
CA LYS A 184 29.65 -23.50 -11.78
C LYS A 184 28.31 -24.17 -11.53
N ASN A 185 27.33 -23.94 -12.41
CA ASN A 185 25.93 -24.35 -12.22
C ASN A 185 25.37 -23.97 -10.84
N GLU A 186 25.89 -22.89 -10.25
CA GLU A 186 25.59 -22.43 -8.91
C GLU A 186 24.59 -21.28 -8.99
N ILE A 187 23.50 -21.37 -8.21
CA ILE A 187 22.51 -20.28 -8.11
C ILE A 187 23.09 -19.16 -7.27
N LYS A 188 23.39 -18.02 -7.89
CA LYS A 188 23.94 -16.85 -7.19
C LYS A 188 22.86 -15.98 -6.58
N LYS A 189 21.73 -15.82 -7.27
CA LYS A 189 20.61 -14.97 -6.84
C LYS A 189 19.29 -15.51 -7.36
N TYR A 190 18.24 -15.18 -6.64
CA TYR A 190 16.86 -15.30 -7.10
C TYR A 190 16.31 -13.89 -7.30
N TYR A 191 15.50 -13.70 -8.33
CA TYR A 191 14.80 -12.45 -8.58
C TYR A 191 13.31 -12.73 -8.51
N LEU A 192 12.65 -12.17 -7.49
CA LEU A 192 11.20 -12.12 -7.46
C LEU A 192 10.74 -10.99 -8.38
N LYS A 193 10.08 -11.38 -9.46
CA LYS A 193 9.59 -10.49 -10.49
C LYS A 193 8.19 -10.03 -10.12
N VAL A 194 8.04 -8.73 -9.89
CA VAL A 194 6.78 -8.12 -9.47
C VAL A 194 6.09 -7.51 -10.69
N LEU A 195 4.89 -8.00 -11.00
CA LEU A 195 4.10 -7.55 -12.14
C LEU A 195 2.81 -6.89 -11.65
N HIS A 196 2.30 -5.97 -12.47
CA HIS A 196 0.98 -5.39 -12.27
C HIS A 196 -0.09 -6.50 -12.32
N GLN A 197 -1.02 -6.49 -11.34
CA GLN A 197 -2.01 -7.56 -11.15
C GLN A 197 -2.86 -7.86 -12.41
N ASP A 198 -3.26 -6.81 -13.14
CA ASP A 198 -4.15 -6.91 -14.29
C ASP A 198 -3.39 -6.98 -15.63
N THR A 199 -2.49 -6.04 -15.90
CA THR A 199 -1.79 -5.95 -17.19
C THR A 199 -0.59 -6.89 -17.33
N LYS A 200 -0.12 -7.50 -16.23
CA LYS A 200 1.10 -8.32 -16.16
C LYS A 200 2.38 -7.62 -16.65
N LYS A 201 2.35 -6.28 -16.76
CA LYS A 201 3.53 -5.46 -17.03
C LYS A 201 4.46 -5.51 -15.81
N GLN A 202 5.76 -5.65 -16.04
CA GLN A 202 6.74 -5.66 -14.95
C GLN A 202 6.79 -4.29 -14.26
N ILE A 203 6.73 -4.32 -12.93
CA ILE A 203 6.84 -3.15 -12.05
C ILE A 203 8.29 -3.02 -11.58
N CYS A 204 8.81 -4.06 -10.93
CA CYS A 204 10.16 -4.10 -10.39
C CYS A 204 10.64 -5.54 -10.15
N ASP A 205 11.91 -5.66 -9.77
CA ASP A 205 12.53 -6.92 -9.38
C ASP A 205 13.07 -6.80 -7.96
N ILE A 206 12.77 -7.80 -7.12
CA ILE A 206 13.34 -7.90 -5.78
C ILE A 206 14.43 -8.97 -5.81
N SER A 207 15.67 -8.55 -5.54
CA SER A 207 16.82 -9.46 -5.45
C SER A 207 16.77 -10.21 -4.12
N ILE A 208 16.80 -11.54 -4.18
CA ILE A 208 16.76 -12.45 -3.03
C ILE A 208 18.05 -13.27 -3.02
N SER A 209 18.73 -13.29 -1.88
CA SER A 209 19.92 -14.11 -1.70
C SER A 209 19.54 -15.60 -1.58
N PRO A 210 20.44 -16.54 -1.93
CA PRO A 210 20.16 -17.97 -1.75
C PRO A 210 19.81 -18.35 -0.31
N TYR A 211 20.40 -17.67 0.66
CA TYR A 211 20.09 -17.86 2.09
C TYR A 211 18.65 -17.51 2.42
N VAL A 212 18.18 -16.33 2.00
CA VAL A 212 16.79 -15.89 2.23
C VAL A 212 15.80 -16.77 1.46
N TYR A 213 16.15 -17.16 0.24
CA TYR A 213 15.31 -18.09 -0.53
C TYR A 213 15.13 -19.42 0.20
N LYS A 214 16.22 -19.99 0.73
CA LYS A 214 16.16 -21.24 1.51
C LYS A 214 15.32 -21.09 2.79
N TYR A 215 15.42 -19.94 3.45
CA TYR A 215 14.62 -19.66 4.65
C TYR A 215 13.11 -19.61 4.36
N LEU A 216 12.72 -19.09 3.19
CA LEU A 216 11.33 -18.95 2.75
C LEU A 216 10.94 -19.98 1.67
N GLU A 217 11.62 -21.13 1.64
CA GLU A 217 11.51 -22.07 0.51
C GLU A 217 10.08 -22.58 0.32
N SER A 218 9.36 -22.85 1.41
CA SER A 218 7.96 -23.29 1.37
C SER A 218 7.05 -22.27 0.68
N ASP A 219 7.28 -20.98 0.95
CA ASP A 219 6.45 -19.90 0.43
C ASP A 219 6.82 -19.62 -1.02
N PHE A 220 8.11 -19.62 -1.37
CA PHE A 220 8.55 -19.40 -2.74
C PHE A 220 8.23 -20.55 -3.68
N LYS A 221 8.07 -21.79 -3.18
CA LYS A 221 7.57 -22.93 -3.98
C LYS A 221 6.14 -22.72 -4.51
N LEU A 222 5.36 -21.85 -3.88
CA LEU A 222 4.03 -21.47 -4.37
C LEU A 222 4.10 -20.51 -5.57
N ILE A 223 5.26 -19.89 -5.81
CA ILE A 223 5.47 -18.92 -6.88
C ILE A 223 6.10 -19.63 -8.08
N THR A 224 5.45 -19.52 -9.23
CA THR A 224 5.92 -20.11 -10.50
C THR A 224 7.24 -19.50 -10.99
N GLU A 225 7.98 -20.24 -11.80
CA GLU A 225 9.15 -19.74 -12.55
C GLU A 225 8.77 -19.15 -13.92
N GLU A 226 7.54 -19.40 -14.39
CA GLU A 226 7.04 -18.98 -15.70
C GLU A 226 6.18 -17.72 -15.60
N LYS A 227 6.56 -16.67 -16.34
CA LYS A 227 5.84 -15.38 -16.36
C LYS A 227 4.36 -15.54 -16.71
N ASP A 228 4.02 -16.39 -17.68
CA ASP A 228 2.65 -16.54 -18.18
C ASP A 228 1.73 -17.25 -17.17
N LYS A 229 2.32 -17.97 -16.20
CA LYS A 229 1.60 -18.62 -15.10
C LYS A 229 1.58 -17.77 -13.83
N ALA A 230 2.02 -16.50 -13.88
CA ALA A 230 2.16 -15.65 -12.70
C ALA A 230 0.79 -15.35 -12.05
N GLU A 231 0.61 -15.84 -10.83
CA GLU A 231 -0.59 -15.63 -10.01
C GLU A 231 -0.47 -14.39 -9.12
N ASN A 232 -1.62 -13.90 -8.65
CA ASN A 232 -1.70 -12.67 -7.86
C ASN A 232 -1.54 -12.94 -6.37
N PHE A 233 -0.53 -12.34 -5.74
CA PHE A 233 -0.25 -12.40 -4.31
C PHE A 233 -0.37 -11.00 -3.68
N TYR A 234 -0.66 -10.95 -2.39
CA TYR A 234 -0.46 -9.73 -1.60
C TYR A 234 0.98 -9.65 -1.14
N LEU A 235 1.66 -8.56 -1.48
CA LEU A 235 3.04 -8.31 -1.12
C LEU A 235 3.11 -7.11 -0.19
N CYS A 236 4.01 -7.17 0.79
CA CYS A 236 4.40 -6.06 1.65
C CYS A 236 5.90 -6.12 1.90
N PHE A 237 6.60 -5.01 1.70
CA PHE A 237 8.04 -4.86 1.86
C PHE A 237 8.37 -3.47 2.43
N SER A 238 9.50 -3.29 3.09
CA SER A 238 9.99 -1.98 3.57
C SER A 238 11.49 -1.86 3.48
#